data_AF-A0A9E2UGH3-F1
#
_entry.id   AF-A0A9E2UGH3-F1
#
_cell.length_a   1.000
_cell.length_b   1.000
_cell.length_c   1.000
_cell.angle_alpha   90.00
_cell.angle_beta   90.00
_cell.angle_gamma   90.00
#
_symmetry.space_group_name_H-M   'P 1'
#
loop_
_entity.id
_entity.type
_entity.pdbx_description
1 polymer ?
#
loop_
_entity_poly.entity_id
_entity_poly.type
_entity_poly.pdbx_seq_one_letter_code
_entity_poly.pdbx_strand_id
1 'polypeptide(L)'
;MFRRTLLAAMVAAGPALAQPTVVPDCAVAVALGSDLEADVTYRCRSPTSLTFLAGDRAGPFVAGLKVETANGLTEAHYRFDIAGFARAVDSTSLAVLRGKSALLGLGAWLLEPRGYDRTPVIDIRVATPPGMVFATGLPKVGDAWRLSGTPLRFAGFSVLGNVTYRELAVPAPGSLREGNGPQNGVLRLAILEGIGETGTADLLDWVARTAEAESHYWQGFTAERALLALVPTDTRRGVGFGRAESGGGVSVMVEVGRDVDRRLLFNDWVLVHELIHTGMPYIRGRGSWLMEGAATYVEPIIRARAGWKSEEEVWREWLDNMPHGVAGFSHGLSRTSGRDVYWSGAIFMLLADLGIRRESNGAKGLENCLRGILWNGLDGTQWTTVTDYAAACDRVTGTHAMSALVERRYDKAEAIDLDALWKELGVSLVGGRVALDDSAPSARWRKLIVPGVLPPRRIKLPWES
;
A
#
# COMPACT_ATOMS: atom_id res chain seq x y z
N MET A 1 53.23 -17.57 -38.57
CA MET A 1 52.06 -17.41 -39.46
C MET A 1 50.80 -17.63 -38.63
N PHE A 2 49.85 -16.70 -38.75
CA PHE A 2 48.48 -16.69 -38.18
C PHE A 2 48.27 -16.36 -36.68
N ARG A 3 48.14 -15.05 -36.44
CA ARG A 3 47.28 -14.43 -35.42
C ARG A 3 45.82 -14.87 -35.64
N ARG A 4 45.08 -15.17 -34.56
CA ARG A 4 43.61 -15.11 -34.54
C ARG A 4 43.17 -14.07 -33.52
N THR A 5 42.48 -13.07 -34.05
CA THR A 5 42.02 -11.84 -33.43
C THR A 5 40.76 -12.12 -32.61
N LEU A 6 40.75 -11.76 -31.32
CA LEU A 6 39.52 -11.65 -30.55
C LEU A 6 38.84 -10.33 -30.93
N LEU A 7 37.66 -10.41 -31.54
CA LEU A 7 36.76 -9.27 -31.71
C LEU A 7 36.03 -9.04 -30.37
N ALA A 8 36.41 -8.00 -29.63
CA ALA A 8 35.61 -7.49 -28.55
C ALA A 8 34.44 -6.68 -29.15
N ALA A 9 33.22 -7.16 -28.98
CA ALA A 9 32.02 -6.38 -29.29
C ALA A 9 31.86 -5.29 -28.22
N MET A 10 32.23 -4.05 -28.54
CA MET A 10 31.82 -2.89 -27.74
C MET A 10 30.32 -2.69 -27.90
N VAL A 11 29.54 -3.08 -26.89
CA VAL A 11 28.17 -2.61 -26.74
C VAL A 11 28.25 -1.15 -26.30
N ALA A 12 28.11 -0.24 -27.25
CA ALA A 12 27.92 1.18 -26.96
C ALA A 12 26.59 1.32 -26.22
N ALA A 13 26.64 1.53 -24.90
CA ALA A 13 25.51 2.02 -24.14
C ALA A 13 25.21 3.44 -24.64
N GLY A 14 24.22 3.55 -25.55
CA GLY A 14 23.68 4.85 -25.93
C GLY A 14 23.14 5.55 -24.68
N PRO A 15 23.29 6.88 -24.56
CA PRO A 15 22.69 7.60 -23.45
C PRO A 15 21.18 7.35 -23.49
N ALA A 16 20.63 6.85 -22.38
CA ALA A 16 19.19 6.78 -22.18
C ALA A 16 18.65 8.21 -22.35
N LEU A 17 18.03 8.48 -23.49
CA LEU A 17 17.30 9.73 -23.71
C LEU A 17 16.25 9.80 -22.61
N ALA A 18 16.42 10.75 -21.68
CA ALA A 18 15.42 11.03 -20.66
C ALA A 18 14.08 11.22 -21.37
N GLN A 19 13.08 10.42 -20.99
CA GLN A 19 11.73 10.59 -21.52
C GLN A 19 11.31 12.05 -21.29
N PRO A 20 10.73 12.74 -22.29
CA PRO A 20 10.32 14.11 -22.12
C PRO A 20 9.34 14.20 -20.95
N THR A 21 9.72 14.94 -19.90
CA THR A 21 8.85 15.18 -18.76
C THR A 21 7.59 15.86 -19.26
N VAL A 22 6.45 15.16 -19.17
CA VAL A 22 5.14 15.67 -19.55
C VAL A 22 4.95 17.02 -18.88
N VAL A 23 4.66 18.06 -19.67
CA VAL A 23 4.33 19.39 -19.15
C VAL A 23 3.03 19.27 -18.36
N PRO A 24 2.96 19.76 -17.10
CA PRO A 24 1.74 19.64 -16.32
C PRO A 24 0.61 20.47 -16.94
N ASP A 25 -0.62 20.00 -16.81
CA ASP A 25 -1.81 20.77 -17.18
C ASP A 25 -2.04 21.90 -16.18
N CYS A 26 -1.78 21.64 -14.90
CA CYS A 26 -1.90 22.59 -13.80
C CYS A 26 -0.61 22.66 -12.96
N ALA A 27 -0.19 23.87 -12.61
CA ALA A 27 0.77 24.13 -11.54
C ALA A 27 0.06 24.71 -10.32
N VAL A 28 0.26 24.12 -9.15
CA VAL A 28 -0.31 24.57 -7.87
C VAL A 28 0.82 25.06 -6.98
N ALA A 29 0.75 26.31 -6.57
CA ALA A 29 1.62 26.89 -5.56
C ALA A 29 0.85 27.05 -4.25
N VAL A 30 1.44 26.59 -3.16
CA VAL A 30 0.86 26.64 -1.82
C VAL A 30 1.84 27.34 -0.90
N ALA A 31 1.38 28.37 -0.19
CA ALA A 31 2.09 28.96 0.95
C ALA A 31 1.36 28.56 2.24
N LEU A 32 2.02 27.74 3.06
CA LEU A 32 1.49 27.32 4.35
C LEU A 32 1.87 28.33 5.44
N GLY A 33 0.89 28.79 6.22
CA GLY A 33 1.09 29.62 7.40
C GLY A 33 1.42 28.80 8.66
N SER A 34 1.98 29.45 9.68
CA SER A 34 2.30 28.82 10.98
C SER A 34 1.08 28.27 11.73
N ASP A 35 -0.11 28.71 11.35
CA ASP A 35 -1.40 28.30 11.95
C ASP A 35 -2.11 27.23 11.10
N LEU A 36 -1.41 26.67 10.11
CA LEU A 36 -1.94 25.74 9.11
C LEU A 36 -3.06 26.34 8.24
N GLU A 37 -3.05 27.65 8.01
CA GLU A 37 -3.80 28.24 6.90
C GLU A 37 -2.98 28.10 5.62
N ALA A 38 -3.57 27.59 4.54
CA ALA A 38 -2.91 27.45 3.25
C ALA A 38 -3.45 28.50 2.26
N ASP A 39 -2.56 29.31 1.70
CA ASP A 39 -2.86 30.17 0.54
C ASP A 39 -2.50 29.40 -0.73
N VAL A 40 -3.48 29.17 -1.60
CA VAL A 40 -3.36 28.26 -2.74
C VAL A 40 -3.64 28.99 -4.04
N THR A 41 -2.70 28.88 -4.98
CA THR A 41 -2.82 29.41 -6.35
C THR A 41 -2.66 28.29 -7.37
N TYR A 42 -3.66 28.11 -8.21
CA TYR A 42 -3.62 27.24 -9.39
C TYR A 42 -3.32 28.06 -10.63
N ARG A 43 -2.48 27.52 -11.52
CA ARG A 43 -2.30 28.00 -12.90
C ARG A 43 -2.45 26.84 -13.84
N CYS A 44 -3.59 26.79 -14.52
CA CYS A 44 -4.01 25.65 -15.33
C CYS A 44 -4.16 26.05 -16.80
N ARG A 45 -3.58 25.28 -17.71
CA ARG A 45 -3.82 25.41 -19.14
C ARG A 45 -4.96 24.48 -19.53
N SER A 46 -5.99 25.03 -20.18
CA SER A 46 -7.13 24.27 -20.67
C SER A 46 -7.76 24.94 -21.89
N PRO A 47 -8.23 24.17 -22.89
CA PRO A 47 -9.04 24.70 -23.98
C PRO A 47 -10.45 25.12 -23.53
N THR A 48 -10.90 24.62 -22.38
CA THR A 48 -12.23 24.87 -21.80
C THR A 48 -12.10 25.69 -20.51
N SER A 49 -13.19 26.34 -20.12
CA SER A 49 -13.26 26.98 -18.79
C SER A 49 -13.22 25.92 -17.70
N LEU A 50 -12.42 26.16 -16.65
CA LEU A 50 -12.31 25.26 -15.52
C LEU A 50 -13.16 25.74 -14.33
N THR A 51 -13.64 24.78 -13.55
CA THR A 51 -14.23 25.00 -12.23
C THR A 51 -13.42 24.25 -11.18
N PHE A 52 -13.50 24.67 -9.92
CA PHE A 52 -12.71 24.10 -8.82
C PHE A 52 -13.66 23.60 -7.74
N LEU A 53 -13.69 22.28 -7.52
CA LEU A 53 -14.62 21.65 -6.59
C LEU A 53 -13.91 21.26 -5.29
N ALA A 54 -14.48 21.70 -4.17
CA ALA A 54 -14.10 21.23 -2.86
C ALA A 54 -14.54 19.78 -2.64
N GLY A 55 -13.72 19.02 -1.93
CA GLY A 55 -14.12 17.71 -1.41
C GLY A 55 -15.28 17.81 -0.42
N ASP A 56 -15.85 16.66 -0.09
CA ASP A 56 -16.96 16.60 0.86
C ASP A 56 -16.56 17.24 2.20
N ARG A 57 -17.47 18.06 2.76
CA ARG A 57 -17.29 18.84 4.00
C ARG A 57 -16.22 19.93 3.98
N ALA A 58 -15.44 20.08 2.90
CA ALA A 58 -14.34 21.05 2.83
C ALA A 58 -14.80 22.48 2.50
N GLY A 59 -15.96 22.65 1.88
CA GLY A 59 -16.51 23.95 1.46
C GLY A 59 -16.48 25.06 2.51
N PRO A 60 -16.92 24.84 3.76
CA PRO A 60 -16.89 25.85 4.83
C PRO A 60 -15.49 26.36 5.22
N PHE A 61 -14.43 25.64 4.82
CA PHE A 61 -13.04 25.96 5.13
C PHE A 61 -12.30 26.61 3.96
N VAL A 62 -12.97 26.77 2.82
CA VAL A 62 -12.47 27.50 1.65
C VAL A 62 -12.91 28.97 1.76
N ALA A 63 -11.95 29.88 1.76
CA ALA A 63 -12.20 31.31 1.82
C ALA A 63 -11.69 32.03 0.56
N GLY A 64 -12.51 32.92 0.02
CA GLY A 64 -12.09 33.87 -1.02
C GLY A 64 -11.76 33.25 -2.37
N LEU A 65 -12.38 32.13 -2.74
CA LEU A 65 -12.17 31.50 -4.05
C LEU A 65 -12.47 32.49 -5.19
N LYS A 66 -11.43 32.80 -5.97
CA LYS A 66 -11.49 33.59 -7.20
C LYS A 66 -10.96 32.74 -8.35
N VAL A 67 -11.65 32.78 -9.49
CA VAL A 67 -11.25 32.06 -10.70
C VAL A 67 -11.27 33.05 -11.86
N GLU A 68 -10.14 33.19 -12.54
CA GLU A 68 -9.97 34.08 -13.68
C GLU A 68 -9.43 33.30 -14.87
N THR A 69 -10.04 33.49 -16.03
CA THR A 69 -9.67 32.76 -17.25
C THR A 69 -9.35 33.75 -18.36
N ALA A 70 -8.14 33.66 -18.91
CA ALA A 70 -7.71 34.47 -20.05
C ALA A 70 -6.77 33.67 -20.96
N ASN A 71 -7.01 33.72 -22.28
CA ASN A 71 -6.12 33.12 -23.30
C ASN A 71 -5.77 31.64 -23.06
N GLY A 72 -6.74 30.83 -22.60
CA GLY A 72 -6.54 29.40 -22.32
C GLY A 72 -5.75 29.09 -21.04
N LEU A 73 -5.45 30.11 -20.23
CA LEU A 73 -4.90 30.00 -18.89
C LEU A 73 -6.01 30.33 -17.88
N THR A 74 -6.28 29.42 -16.95
CA THR A 74 -7.13 29.64 -15.79
C THR A 74 -6.26 29.78 -14.54
N GLU A 75 -6.38 30.90 -13.83
CA GLU A 75 -5.80 31.09 -12.50
C GLU A 75 -6.91 31.00 -11.45
N ALA A 76 -6.69 30.22 -10.39
CA ALA A 76 -7.60 30.17 -9.25
C ALA A 76 -6.85 30.41 -7.95
N HIS A 77 -7.39 31.26 -7.10
CA HIS A 77 -6.82 31.63 -5.80
C HIS A 77 -7.84 31.41 -4.69
N TYR A 78 -7.42 30.81 -3.58
CA TYR A 78 -8.22 30.70 -2.37
C TYR A 78 -7.32 30.47 -1.14
N ARG A 79 -7.92 30.62 0.04
CA ARG A 79 -7.32 30.20 1.31
C ARG A 79 -8.07 28.99 1.87
N PHE A 80 -7.37 28.11 2.55
CA PHE A 80 -7.93 26.92 3.19
C PHE A 80 -7.50 26.82 4.65
N ASP A 81 -8.46 26.70 5.57
CA ASP A 81 -8.19 26.46 7.00
C ASP A 81 -8.00 24.96 7.29
N ILE A 82 -6.76 24.46 7.16
CA ILE A 82 -6.43 23.05 7.39
C ILE A 82 -6.68 22.69 8.86
N ALA A 83 -6.28 23.55 9.80
CA ALA A 83 -6.44 23.28 11.22
C ALA A 83 -7.92 23.18 11.63
N GLY A 84 -8.76 24.10 11.12
CA GLY A 84 -10.20 24.08 11.34
C GLY A 84 -10.87 22.86 10.72
N PHE A 85 -10.52 22.52 9.48
CA PHE A 85 -11.07 21.35 8.80
C PHE A 85 -10.71 20.05 9.55
N ALA A 86 -9.43 19.86 9.88
CA ALA A 86 -8.96 18.67 10.60
C ALA A 86 -9.58 18.54 12.00
N ARG A 87 -9.79 19.65 12.72
CA ARG A 87 -10.52 19.66 14.01
C ARG A 87 -12.00 19.32 13.87
N ALA A 88 -12.65 19.82 12.82
CA ALA A 88 -14.06 19.56 12.58
C ALA A 88 -14.33 18.13 12.09
N VAL A 89 -13.38 17.52 11.39
CA VAL A 89 -13.46 16.14 10.90
C VAL A 89 -13.09 15.14 11.99
N ASP A 90 -11.94 15.33 12.65
CA ASP A 90 -11.34 14.47 13.67
C ASP A 90 -11.50 12.97 13.37
N SER A 91 -11.07 12.59 12.17
CA SER A 91 -11.09 11.20 11.71
C SER A 91 -9.76 10.91 11.02
N THR A 92 -9.01 9.96 11.56
CA THR A 92 -7.68 9.59 11.07
C THR A 92 -7.69 9.10 9.62
N SER A 93 -8.82 8.55 9.17
CA SER A 93 -9.04 8.10 7.79
C SER A 93 -9.41 9.22 6.80
N LEU A 94 -9.66 10.46 7.25
CA LEU A 94 -10.10 11.59 6.42
C LEU A 94 -9.24 12.84 6.66
N ALA A 95 -9.28 13.37 7.88
CA ALA A 95 -8.49 14.50 8.33
C ALA A 95 -8.43 14.53 9.86
N VAL A 96 -7.23 14.73 10.39
CA VAL A 96 -6.99 14.73 11.84
C VAL A 96 -5.86 15.70 12.19
N LEU A 97 -6.00 16.36 13.35
CA LEU A 97 -5.00 17.26 13.92
C LEU A 97 -4.44 16.67 15.22
N ARG A 98 -3.12 16.73 15.40
CA ARG A 98 -2.43 16.46 16.66
C ARG A 98 -1.42 17.57 16.89
N GLY A 99 -1.62 18.37 17.94
CA GLY A 99 -0.82 19.60 18.12
C GLY A 99 -0.94 20.53 16.92
N LYS A 100 0.19 20.86 16.30
CA LYS A 100 0.36 21.61 15.05
C LYS A 100 0.73 20.70 13.87
N SER A 101 0.44 19.40 13.94
CA SER A 101 0.56 18.45 12.84
C SER A 101 -0.81 18.04 12.32
N ALA A 102 -1.03 18.12 11.01
CA ALA A 102 -2.25 17.64 10.36
C ALA A 102 -1.93 16.49 9.39
N LEU A 103 -2.80 15.47 9.39
CA LEU A 103 -2.88 14.45 8.34
C LEU A 103 -4.23 14.62 7.65
N LEU A 104 -4.24 14.66 6.33
CA LEU A 104 -5.45 14.71 5.51
C LEU A 104 -5.16 14.28 4.08
N GLY A 105 -6.17 13.75 3.38
CA GLY A 105 -6.07 13.47 1.94
C GLY A 105 -5.75 14.74 1.14
N LEU A 106 -4.96 14.63 0.07
CA LEU A 106 -4.63 15.79 -0.77
C LEU A 106 -5.89 16.47 -1.33
N GLY A 107 -6.85 15.70 -1.83
CA GLY A 107 -8.14 16.23 -2.31
C GLY A 107 -9.07 16.79 -1.24
N ALA A 108 -8.69 16.75 0.04
CA ALA A 108 -9.47 17.35 1.12
C ALA A 108 -9.23 18.86 1.23
N TRP A 109 -8.05 19.35 0.86
CA TRP A 109 -7.67 20.76 0.97
C TRP A 109 -7.23 21.38 -0.36
N LEU A 110 -6.92 20.56 -1.37
CA LEU A 110 -6.73 20.98 -2.76
C LEU A 110 -8.03 20.78 -3.56
N LEU A 111 -8.54 21.85 -4.16
CA LEU A 111 -9.74 21.80 -5.00
C LEU A 111 -9.49 21.03 -6.31
N GLU A 112 -10.43 20.17 -6.69
CA GLU A 112 -10.40 19.39 -7.92
C GLU A 112 -10.70 20.29 -9.14
N PRO A 113 -9.76 20.48 -10.09
CA PRO A 113 -10.04 21.20 -11.32
C PRO A 113 -10.91 20.33 -12.25
N ARG A 114 -12.07 20.86 -12.66
CA ARG A 114 -13.04 20.19 -13.54
C ARG A 114 -13.18 20.96 -14.83
N GLY A 115 -13.31 20.24 -15.94
CA GLY A 115 -13.41 20.80 -17.29
C GLY A 115 -12.46 20.15 -18.30
N TYR A 116 -11.52 19.32 -17.82
CA TYR A 116 -10.69 18.47 -18.67
C TYR A 116 -11.45 17.22 -19.14
N ASP A 117 -11.18 16.78 -20.37
CA ASP A 117 -11.70 15.52 -20.95
C ASP A 117 -11.00 14.27 -20.39
N ARG A 118 -9.90 14.47 -19.66
CA ARG A 118 -9.10 13.43 -18.99
C ARG A 118 -8.68 13.92 -17.62
N THR A 119 -8.16 13.01 -16.80
CA THR A 119 -7.51 13.40 -15.55
C THR A 119 -6.30 14.31 -15.86
N PRO A 120 -6.23 15.52 -15.29
CA PRO A 120 -5.10 16.42 -15.53
C PRO A 120 -3.84 15.96 -14.80
N VAL A 121 -2.68 16.34 -15.32
CA VAL A 121 -1.39 16.25 -14.63
C VAL A 121 -1.20 17.53 -13.82
N ILE A 122 -0.99 17.40 -12.51
CA ILE A 122 -0.90 18.52 -11.57
C ILE A 122 0.46 18.50 -10.88
N ASP A 123 1.22 19.59 -11.00
CA ASP A 123 2.47 19.80 -10.25
C ASP A 123 2.20 20.69 -9.04
N ILE A 124 2.48 20.17 -7.84
CA ILE A 124 2.19 20.82 -6.57
C ILE A 124 3.49 21.24 -5.90
N ARG A 125 3.61 22.53 -5.56
CA ARG A 125 4.74 23.11 -4.82
C ARG A 125 4.23 23.70 -3.52
N VAL A 126 4.81 23.28 -2.40
CA VAL A 126 4.41 23.75 -1.07
C VAL A 126 5.60 24.43 -0.41
N ALA A 127 5.45 25.73 -0.16
CA ALA A 127 6.34 26.51 0.68
C ALA A 127 5.86 26.41 2.13
N THR A 128 6.77 26.06 3.04
CA THR A 128 6.48 25.88 4.46
C THR A 128 7.30 26.86 5.31
N PRO A 129 6.79 27.31 6.46
CA PRO A 129 7.58 28.08 7.42
C PRO A 129 8.75 27.24 7.96
N PRO A 130 9.82 27.88 8.46
CA PRO A 130 10.92 27.16 9.11
C PRO A 130 10.40 26.23 10.22
N GLY A 131 10.87 24.97 10.20
CA GLY A 131 10.49 23.95 11.18
C GLY A 131 9.18 23.19 10.88
N MET A 132 8.43 23.58 9.84
CA MET A 132 7.30 22.80 9.35
C MET A 132 7.69 21.94 8.15
N VAL A 133 6.93 20.87 7.94
CA VAL A 133 7.14 19.93 6.84
C VAL A 133 5.84 19.77 6.06
N PHE A 134 5.97 19.61 4.75
CA PHE A 134 4.96 19.02 3.88
C PHE A 134 5.49 17.68 3.36
N ALA A 135 4.71 16.62 3.52
CA ALA A 135 5.03 15.29 3.01
C ALA A 135 3.83 14.65 2.31
N THR A 136 4.10 13.91 1.24
CA THR A 136 3.10 13.17 0.47
C THR A 136 3.71 11.91 -0.16
N GLY A 137 2.85 10.97 -0.55
CA GLY A 137 3.20 9.78 -1.32
C GLY A 137 3.51 10.05 -2.80
N LEU A 138 3.20 11.26 -3.32
CA LEU A 138 3.41 11.59 -4.73
C LEU A 138 4.90 11.50 -5.14
N PRO A 139 5.19 11.17 -6.41
CA PRO A 139 6.53 11.27 -6.97
C PRO A 139 6.96 12.74 -7.08
N LYS A 140 8.27 12.99 -7.00
CA LYS A 140 8.87 14.30 -7.28
C LYS A 140 9.29 14.40 -8.74
N VAL A 141 8.98 15.53 -9.38
CA VAL A 141 9.51 15.93 -10.68
C VAL A 141 10.11 17.33 -10.54
N GLY A 142 11.44 17.42 -10.56
CA GLY A 142 12.14 18.64 -10.20
C GLY A 142 11.87 19.01 -8.74
N ASP A 143 11.35 20.22 -8.52
CA ASP A 143 10.96 20.77 -7.22
C ASP A 143 9.46 20.55 -6.88
N ALA A 144 8.68 19.96 -7.78
CA ALA A 144 7.25 19.73 -7.60
C ALA A 144 6.91 18.28 -7.26
N TRP A 145 5.79 18.11 -6.55
CA TRP A 145 5.12 16.84 -6.34
C TRP A 145 4.09 16.64 -7.45
N ARG A 146 4.23 15.58 -8.24
CA ARG A 146 3.40 15.37 -9.42
C ARG A 146 2.28 14.39 -9.14
N LEU A 147 1.06 14.83 -9.38
CA LEU A 147 -0.12 13.98 -9.48
C LEU A 147 -0.42 13.71 -10.96
N SER A 148 -0.59 12.43 -11.30
CA SER A 148 -0.96 12.02 -12.66
C SER A 148 -1.77 10.73 -12.63
N GLY A 149 -2.67 10.55 -13.59
CA GLY A 149 -3.44 9.30 -13.75
C GLY A 149 -4.55 9.07 -12.72
N THR A 150 -4.70 9.95 -11.72
CA THR A 150 -5.81 9.90 -10.74
C THR A 150 -6.29 11.32 -10.37
N PRO A 151 -7.59 11.52 -10.09
CA PRO A 151 -8.10 12.80 -9.61
C PRO A 151 -7.63 13.10 -8.17
N LEU A 152 -7.62 14.38 -7.78
CA LEU A 152 -7.20 14.82 -6.44
C LEU A 152 -8.03 14.16 -5.33
N ARG A 153 -9.33 13.93 -5.57
CA ARG A 153 -10.21 13.25 -4.60
C ARG A 153 -9.74 11.85 -4.19
N PHE A 154 -8.94 11.19 -5.02
CA PHE A 154 -8.35 9.88 -4.73
C PHE A 154 -6.83 9.97 -4.55
N ALA A 155 -6.25 11.16 -4.58
CA ALA A 155 -4.85 11.33 -4.27
C ALA A 155 -4.62 11.00 -2.79
N GLY A 156 -3.51 10.30 -2.52
CA GLY A 156 -3.19 9.79 -1.18
C GLY A 156 -3.06 10.86 -0.10
N PHE A 157 -2.69 10.41 1.10
CA PHE A 157 -2.50 11.26 2.25
C PHE A 157 -1.39 12.31 2.05
N SER A 158 -1.57 13.43 2.76
CA SER A 158 -0.58 14.45 2.98
C SER A 158 -0.44 14.75 4.47
N VAL A 159 0.77 15.10 4.88
CA VAL A 159 1.08 15.54 6.24
C VAL A 159 1.64 16.94 6.18
N LEU A 160 1.11 17.84 7.02
CA LEU A 160 1.50 19.25 7.10
C LEU A 160 1.76 19.67 8.55
N GLY A 161 2.74 20.55 8.75
CA GLY A 161 2.97 21.22 10.04
C GLY A 161 4.21 20.75 10.79
N ASN A 162 4.21 20.87 12.11
CA ASN A 162 5.32 20.43 12.95
C ASN A 162 5.29 18.90 13.07
N VAL A 163 6.22 18.19 12.47
CA VAL A 163 6.24 16.71 12.50
C VAL A 163 7.65 16.18 12.66
N THR A 164 7.75 15.00 13.29
CA THR A 164 8.99 14.24 13.17
C THR A 164 9.01 13.59 11.80
N TYR A 165 9.88 14.09 10.92
CA TYR A 165 10.05 13.59 9.56
C TYR A 165 11.39 12.85 9.40
N ARG A 166 11.37 11.69 8.77
CA ARG A 166 12.55 10.91 8.38
C ARG A 166 12.36 10.33 6.98
N GLU A 167 13.44 10.25 6.22
CA GLU A 167 13.48 9.44 5.00
C GLU A 167 14.28 8.17 5.30
N LEU A 168 13.63 7.02 5.18
CA LEU A 168 14.26 5.71 5.35
C LEU A 168 14.59 5.17 3.95
N ALA A 169 15.86 4.80 3.74
CA ALA A 169 16.23 4.03 2.56
C ALA A 169 15.65 2.63 2.66
N VAL A 170 14.90 2.22 1.66
CA VAL A 170 14.34 0.87 1.54
C VAL A 170 14.80 0.26 0.21
N PRO A 171 14.93 -1.07 0.09
CA PRO A 171 15.24 -1.68 -1.21
C PRO A 171 14.19 -1.27 -2.24
N ALA A 172 14.59 -0.81 -3.44
CA ALA A 172 13.62 -0.45 -4.48
C ALA A 172 12.82 -1.69 -4.97
N PRO A 173 11.65 -1.51 -5.60
CA PRO A 173 10.88 -2.63 -6.16
C PRO A 173 11.72 -3.54 -7.04
N GLY A 174 11.72 -4.84 -6.70
CA GLY A 174 12.49 -5.86 -7.42
C GLY A 174 14.00 -5.78 -7.26
N SER A 175 14.56 -4.85 -6.47
CA SER A 175 16.02 -4.70 -6.33
C SER A 175 16.70 -5.88 -5.62
N LEU A 176 15.96 -6.68 -4.84
CA LEU A 176 16.51 -7.87 -4.18
C LEU A 176 16.40 -9.14 -5.03
N ARG A 177 15.86 -9.05 -6.25
CA ARG A 177 15.81 -10.17 -7.18
C ARG A 177 17.21 -10.57 -7.61
N GLU A 178 17.40 -11.87 -7.82
CA GLU A 178 18.65 -12.38 -8.38
C GLU A 178 18.96 -11.71 -9.72
N GLY A 179 20.21 -11.26 -9.90
CA GLY A 179 20.65 -10.55 -11.10
C GLY A 179 20.38 -9.04 -11.10
N ASN A 180 19.58 -8.52 -10.16
CA ASN A 180 19.37 -7.09 -10.01
C ASN A 180 20.43 -6.50 -9.06
N GLY A 181 20.92 -5.29 -9.38
CA GLY A 181 21.84 -4.55 -8.51
C GLY A 181 21.12 -3.83 -7.37
N PRO A 182 21.83 -3.45 -6.29
CA PRO A 182 21.24 -2.72 -5.18
C PRO A 182 20.72 -1.36 -5.68
N GLN A 183 19.45 -1.11 -5.43
CA GLN A 183 18.79 0.18 -5.69
C GLN A 183 17.94 0.51 -4.48
N ASN A 184 17.87 1.80 -4.14
CA ASN A 184 17.10 2.26 -2.99
C ASN A 184 15.85 3.02 -3.46
N GLY A 185 14.71 2.63 -2.90
CA GLY A 185 13.55 3.49 -2.76
C GLY A 185 13.62 4.32 -1.47
N VAL A 186 12.58 5.12 -1.23
CA VAL A 186 12.47 5.98 -0.06
C VAL A 186 11.11 5.80 0.60
N LEU A 187 11.11 5.37 1.85
CA LEU A 187 9.94 5.43 2.73
C LEU A 187 10.04 6.72 3.57
N ARG A 188 9.16 7.67 3.29
CA ARG A 188 9.02 8.89 4.07
C ARG A 188 8.17 8.59 5.28
N LEU A 189 8.74 8.73 6.46
CA LEU A 189 8.04 8.53 7.72
C LEU A 189 7.74 9.89 8.34
N ALA A 190 6.46 10.16 8.56
CA ALA A 190 5.99 11.33 9.27
C ALA A 190 5.24 10.89 10.54
N ILE A 191 5.72 11.31 11.70
CA ILE A 191 5.07 11.06 12.98
C ILE A 191 4.46 12.38 13.45
N LEU A 192 3.12 12.39 13.56
CA LEU A 192 2.39 13.54 14.08
C LEU A 192 2.74 13.78 15.55
N GLU A 193 2.54 15.00 16.04
CA GLU A 193 2.88 15.39 17.40
C GLU A 193 2.14 14.56 18.45
N GLY A 194 2.81 14.31 19.58
CA GLY A 194 2.21 13.60 20.70
C GLY A 194 2.94 12.35 21.17
N ILE A 195 4.08 12.02 20.57
CA ILE A 195 4.97 10.93 20.99
C ILE A 195 6.25 11.53 21.59
N GLY A 196 6.70 10.99 22.71
CA GLY A 196 7.99 11.36 23.31
C GLY A 196 9.19 10.88 22.50
N GLU A 197 10.39 11.32 22.87
CA GLU A 197 11.63 10.97 22.14
C GLU A 197 11.91 9.46 22.10
N THR A 198 11.77 8.77 23.25
CA THR A 198 11.96 7.31 23.31
C THR A 198 10.93 6.55 22.49
N GLY A 199 9.65 6.93 22.58
CA GLY A 199 8.60 6.34 21.76
C GLY A 199 8.83 6.57 20.27
N THR A 200 9.36 7.74 19.91
CA THR A 200 9.73 8.07 18.53
C THR A 200 10.82 7.13 18.03
N ALA A 201 11.89 6.91 18.80
CA ALA A 201 12.95 5.97 18.44
C ALA A 201 12.42 4.53 18.26
N ASP A 202 11.52 4.10 19.13
CA ASP A 202 10.90 2.78 19.07
C ASP A 202 10.00 2.62 17.82
N LEU A 203 9.25 3.67 17.44
CA LEU A 203 8.46 3.69 16.21
C LEU A 203 9.36 3.67 14.96
N LEU A 204 10.49 4.38 14.96
CA LEU A 204 11.44 4.37 13.84
C LEU A 204 12.01 2.95 13.62
N ASP A 205 12.42 2.27 14.69
CA ASP A 205 12.95 0.89 14.61
C ASP A 205 11.87 -0.10 14.17
N TRP A 206 10.65 0.01 14.71
CA TRP A 206 9.52 -0.81 14.30
C TRP A 206 9.19 -0.66 12.80
N VAL A 207 9.11 0.57 12.29
CA VAL A 207 8.85 0.82 10.87
C VAL A 207 9.99 0.27 10.00
N ALA A 208 11.25 0.51 10.38
CA ALA A 208 12.40 0.05 9.61
C ALA A 208 12.43 -1.48 9.47
N ARG A 209 12.23 -2.20 10.58
CA ARG A 209 12.18 -3.68 10.57
C ARG A 209 10.96 -4.21 9.82
N THR A 210 9.81 -3.53 9.92
CA THR A 210 8.60 -3.94 9.18
C THR A 210 8.78 -3.75 7.68
N ALA A 211 9.38 -2.63 7.25
CA ALA A 211 9.72 -2.40 5.84
C ALA A 211 10.76 -3.43 5.33
N GLU A 212 11.69 -3.87 6.17
CA GLU A 212 12.64 -4.94 5.83
C GLU A 212 11.91 -6.30 5.67
N ALA A 213 10.99 -6.64 6.57
CA ALA A 213 10.20 -7.87 6.50
C ALA A 213 9.36 -7.93 5.22
N GLU A 214 8.67 -6.84 4.90
CA GLU A 214 7.97 -6.64 3.65
C GLU A 214 8.92 -6.80 2.46
N SER A 215 10.08 -6.15 2.48
CA SER A 215 11.04 -6.22 1.37
C SER A 215 11.55 -7.64 1.11
N HIS A 216 11.71 -8.47 2.14
CA HIS A 216 12.02 -9.89 1.97
C HIS A 216 10.89 -10.66 1.30
N TYR A 217 9.63 -10.38 1.67
CA TYR A 217 8.47 -10.94 1.01
C TYR A 217 8.26 -10.40 -0.39
N TRP A 218 8.64 -9.17 -0.74
CA TRP A 218 8.39 -8.60 -2.06
C TRP A 218 9.62 -8.61 -2.98
N GLN A 219 10.77 -9.09 -2.50
CA GLN A 219 12.10 -9.00 -3.15
C GLN A 219 12.46 -7.56 -3.54
N GLY A 220 12.26 -6.65 -2.60
CA GLY A 220 12.27 -5.20 -2.80
C GLY A 220 11.08 -4.61 -2.07
N PHE A 221 11.12 -3.34 -1.68
CA PHE A 221 9.92 -2.65 -1.19
C PHE A 221 8.89 -2.53 -2.31
N THR A 222 7.65 -2.25 -1.98
CA THR A 222 6.51 -2.25 -2.93
C THR A 222 6.43 -0.99 -3.79
N ALA A 223 7.10 0.09 -3.39
CA ALA A 223 7.10 1.36 -4.11
C ALA A 223 8.50 1.99 -4.11
N GLU A 224 8.84 2.72 -5.17
CA GLU A 224 10.08 3.52 -5.18
C GLU A 224 10.05 4.65 -4.15
N ARG A 225 8.86 5.19 -3.89
CA ARG A 225 8.63 6.27 -2.94
C ARG A 225 7.27 6.05 -2.29
N ALA A 226 7.22 6.12 -0.97
CA ALA A 226 5.98 6.03 -0.21
C ALA A 226 5.99 7.02 0.96
N LEU A 227 4.80 7.40 1.42
CA LEU A 227 4.59 8.08 2.70
C LEU A 227 3.98 7.09 3.69
N LEU A 228 4.55 6.98 4.88
CA LEU A 228 3.91 6.40 6.06
C LEU A 228 3.71 7.49 7.10
N ALA A 229 2.45 7.73 7.48
CA ALA A 229 2.09 8.64 8.53
C ALA A 229 1.68 7.88 9.80
N LEU A 230 2.36 8.12 10.91
CA LEU A 230 1.97 7.60 12.22
C LEU A 230 1.18 8.67 12.99
N VAL A 231 -0.02 8.30 13.41
CA VAL A 231 -0.98 9.21 14.06
C VAL A 231 -1.15 8.81 15.52
N PRO A 232 -0.66 9.61 16.48
CA PRO A 232 -0.86 9.34 17.89
C PRO A 232 -2.34 9.32 18.27
N THR A 233 -2.77 8.34 19.06
CA THR A 233 -4.13 8.21 19.57
C THR A 233 -4.17 7.90 21.06
N ASP A 234 -5.23 8.39 21.71
CA ASP A 234 -5.54 8.13 23.12
C ASP A 234 -6.57 6.99 23.27
N THR A 235 -7.16 6.51 22.17
CA THR A 235 -8.25 5.52 22.20
C THR A 235 -7.79 4.08 22.38
N ARG A 236 -6.49 3.80 22.19
CA ARG A 236 -5.93 2.45 22.32
C ARG A 236 -4.45 2.50 22.67
N ARG A 237 -3.98 1.47 23.38
CA ARG A 237 -2.54 1.17 23.55
C ARG A 237 -2.05 0.31 22.39
N GLY A 238 -0.80 0.47 21.96
CA GLY A 238 -0.26 -0.29 20.82
C GLY A 238 -0.70 0.31 19.47
N VAL A 239 -1.07 -0.53 18.51
CA VAL A 239 -1.45 -0.09 17.16
C VAL A 239 -2.98 -0.03 17.00
N GLY A 240 -3.46 1.02 16.35
CA GLY A 240 -4.87 1.29 16.11
C GLY A 240 -5.30 0.94 14.69
N PHE A 241 -6.18 1.77 14.13
CA PHE A 241 -6.59 1.65 12.73
C PHE A 241 -5.44 1.96 11.76
N GLY A 242 -5.42 1.30 10.61
CA GLY A 242 -4.52 1.58 9.50
C GLY A 242 -5.28 1.72 8.19
N ARG A 243 -4.70 2.44 7.24
CA ARG A 243 -5.22 2.56 5.88
C ARG A 243 -4.15 2.91 4.87
N ALA A 244 -4.06 2.13 3.80
CA ALA A 244 -3.34 2.47 2.58
C ALA A 244 -4.21 3.26 1.59
N GLU A 245 -3.62 4.27 0.96
CA GLU A 245 -4.19 5.07 -0.13
C GLU A 245 -3.10 5.34 -1.17
N SER A 246 -3.24 4.73 -2.36
CA SER A 246 -2.17 4.72 -3.37
C SER A 246 -2.48 5.52 -4.64
N GLY A 247 -3.47 6.42 -4.61
CA GLY A 247 -3.79 7.23 -5.80
C GLY A 247 -2.71 8.27 -6.09
N GLY A 248 -2.10 8.18 -7.28
CA GLY A 248 -1.10 9.12 -7.78
C GLY A 248 0.28 9.01 -7.11
N GLY A 249 0.37 8.18 -6.08
CA GLY A 249 1.55 7.93 -5.25
C GLY A 249 1.12 7.11 -4.03
N VAL A 250 2.05 6.40 -3.40
CA VAL A 250 1.75 5.45 -2.32
C VAL A 250 1.79 6.15 -0.97
N SER A 251 0.69 6.09 -0.22
CA SER A 251 0.63 6.60 1.14
C SER A 251 -0.09 5.64 2.08
N VAL A 252 0.34 5.58 3.32
CA VAL A 252 -0.25 4.76 4.38
C VAL A 252 -0.37 5.62 5.62
N MET A 253 -1.45 5.44 6.36
CA MET A 253 -1.60 6.00 7.70
C MET A 253 -1.85 4.88 8.70
N VAL A 254 -1.25 4.98 9.89
CA VAL A 254 -1.42 4.02 10.99
C VAL A 254 -1.56 4.78 12.30
N GLU A 255 -2.59 4.47 13.07
CA GLU A 255 -2.75 4.94 14.43
C GLU A 255 -1.81 4.21 15.39
N VAL A 256 -1.19 4.96 16.29
CA VAL A 256 -0.31 4.43 17.33
C VAL A 256 -0.67 5.05 18.69
N GLY A 257 -0.72 4.24 19.73
CA GLY A 257 -0.95 4.71 21.09
C GLY A 257 0.16 5.68 21.52
N ARG A 258 -0.20 6.74 22.24
CA ARG A 258 0.79 7.72 22.74
C ARG A 258 1.86 7.09 23.63
N ASP A 259 1.44 6.17 24.49
CA ASP A 259 2.31 5.36 25.32
C ASP A 259 2.81 4.17 24.50
N VAL A 260 3.90 4.39 23.76
CA VAL A 260 4.50 3.39 22.88
C VAL A 260 5.06 2.22 23.68
N ASP A 261 4.60 1.01 23.34
CA ASP A 261 5.12 -0.25 23.86
C ASP A 261 5.61 -1.11 22.69
N ARG A 262 6.91 -1.40 22.65
CA ARG A 262 7.54 -2.18 21.57
C ARG A 262 6.89 -3.55 21.39
N ARG A 263 6.55 -4.25 22.46
CA ARG A 263 5.95 -5.59 22.34
C ARG A 263 4.59 -5.50 21.67
N LEU A 264 3.79 -4.49 22.01
CA LEU A 264 2.51 -4.28 21.34
C LEU A 264 2.69 -3.94 19.85
N LEU A 265 3.74 -3.20 19.47
CA LEU A 265 4.01 -2.90 18.06
C LEU A 265 4.35 -4.14 17.23
N PHE A 266 5.28 -4.99 17.70
CA PHE A 266 5.72 -6.19 16.95
C PHE A 266 4.74 -7.38 17.07
N ASN A 267 3.86 -7.37 18.08
CA ASN A 267 2.76 -8.33 18.18
C ASN A 267 1.54 -7.94 17.32
N ASP A 268 1.51 -6.72 16.80
CA ASP A 268 0.42 -6.25 15.95
C ASP A 268 0.62 -6.59 14.46
N TRP A 269 -0.47 -6.57 13.71
CA TRP A 269 -0.58 -6.99 12.31
C TRP A 269 -0.76 -5.81 11.34
N VAL A 270 -1.23 -4.66 11.83
CA VAL A 270 -1.80 -3.59 11.01
C VAL A 270 -0.77 -3.00 10.05
N LEU A 271 0.45 -2.67 10.51
CA LEU A 271 1.43 -2.06 9.61
C LEU A 271 1.85 -3.03 8.49
N VAL A 272 2.01 -4.32 8.79
CA VAL A 272 2.31 -5.33 7.77
C VAL A 272 1.14 -5.44 6.78
N HIS A 273 -0.10 -5.53 7.28
CA HIS A 273 -1.30 -5.56 6.44
C HIS A 273 -1.40 -4.36 5.50
N GLU A 274 -1.23 -3.14 6.01
CA GLU A 274 -1.31 -1.93 5.20
C GLU A 274 -0.16 -1.81 4.19
N LEU A 275 1.04 -2.31 4.52
CA LEU A 275 2.14 -2.32 3.57
C LEU A 275 1.94 -3.35 2.45
N ILE A 276 1.26 -4.47 2.69
CA ILE A 276 0.90 -5.41 1.61
C ILE A 276 0.00 -4.74 0.57
N HIS A 277 -0.97 -3.92 0.99
CA HIS A 277 -1.85 -3.16 0.08
C HIS A 277 -1.07 -2.27 -0.89
N THR A 278 0.10 -1.76 -0.48
CA THR A 278 0.90 -0.88 -1.34
C THR A 278 1.54 -1.60 -2.54
N GLY A 279 1.67 -2.93 -2.48
CA GLY A 279 2.14 -3.77 -3.58
C GLY A 279 1.03 -4.21 -4.54
N MET A 280 -0.22 -3.79 -4.31
CA MET A 280 -1.39 -4.25 -5.06
C MET A 280 -2.16 -3.09 -5.69
N PRO A 281 -2.58 -3.21 -6.97
CA PRO A 281 -3.39 -2.18 -7.62
C PRO A 281 -4.77 -2.10 -6.99
N TYR A 282 -5.41 -0.95 -7.14
CA TYR A 282 -6.81 -0.79 -6.75
C TYR A 282 -7.72 -1.64 -7.65
N ILE A 283 -8.39 -2.63 -7.06
CA ILE A 283 -9.33 -3.50 -7.77
C ILE A 283 -10.70 -2.82 -7.87
N ARG A 284 -11.07 -2.42 -9.08
CA ARG A 284 -12.32 -1.72 -9.37
C ARG A 284 -13.55 -2.59 -9.08
N GLY A 285 -14.67 -1.90 -8.85
CA GLY A 285 -15.95 -2.54 -8.58
C GLY A 285 -15.99 -3.11 -7.16
N ARG A 286 -16.73 -4.20 -6.96
CA ARG A 286 -16.85 -4.86 -5.66
C ARG A 286 -15.72 -5.88 -5.42
N GLY A 287 -14.48 -5.44 -5.66
CA GLY A 287 -13.26 -6.26 -5.62
C GLY A 287 -12.42 -6.13 -4.34
N SER A 288 -12.91 -5.41 -3.32
CA SER A 288 -12.17 -5.18 -2.06
C SER A 288 -11.77 -6.49 -1.35
N TRP A 289 -12.60 -7.53 -1.44
CA TRP A 289 -12.30 -8.86 -0.89
C TRP A 289 -10.99 -9.44 -1.43
N LEU A 290 -10.59 -9.12 -2.66
CA LEU A 290 -9.35 -9.61 -3.24
C LEU A 290 -8.14 -8.91 -2.59
N MET A 291 -8.23 -7.59 -2.39
CA MET A 291 -7.16 -6.80 -1.76
C MET A 291 -7.04 -7.12 -0.27
N GLU A 292 -8.14 -7.00 0.48
CA GLU A 292 -8.15 -7.30 1.91
C GLU A 292 -7.84 -8.77 2.19
N GLY A 293 -8.32 -9.67 1.33
CA GLY A 293 -8.01 -11.10 1.43
C GLY A 293 -6.55 -11.42 1.25
N ALA A 294 -5.88 -10.79 0.26
CA ALA A 294 -4.44 -10.94 0.06
C ALA A 294 -3.66 -10.44 1.26
N ALA A 295 -3.97 -9.24 1.77
CA ALA A 295 -3.31 -8.70 2.94
C ALA A 295 -3.55 -9.57 4.19
N THR A 296 -4.78 -10.05 4.41
CA THR A 296 -5.13 -10.96 5.53
C THR A 296 -4.40 -12.31 5.45
N TYR A 297 -4.24 -12.87 4.24
CA TYR A 297 -3.53 -14.15 4.06
C TYR A 297 -2.01 -14.00 4.18
N VAL A 298 -1.45 -12.91 3.65
CA VAL A 298 0.00 -12.70 3.54
C VAL A 298 0.60 -12.14 4.82
N GLU A 299 -0.11 -11.29 5.56
CA GLU A 299 0.37 -10.68 6.81
C GLU A 299 0.99 -11.70 7.79
N PRO A 300 0.31 -12.80 8.16
CA PRO A 300 0.87 -13.72 9.15
C PRO A 300 2.05 -14.51 8.58
N ILE A 301 2.11 -14.70 7.25
CA ILE A 301 3.25 -15.31 6.55
C ILE A 301 4.47 -14.39 6.63
N ILE A 302 4.32 -13.09 6.38
CA ILE A 302 5.45 -12.13 6.45
C ILE A 302 6.06 -12.13 7.85
N ARG A 303 5.22 -12.03 8.89
CA ARG A 303 5.69 -12.06 10.27
C ARG A 303 6.31 -13.39 10.65
N ALA A 304 5.78 -14.51 10.15
CA ALA A 304 6.39 -15.81 10.37
C ALA A 304 7.75 -15.93 9.71
N ARG A 305 7.90 -15.42 8.48
CA ARG A 305 9.19 -15.40 7.76
C ARG A 305 10.22 -14.49 8.41
N ALA A 306 9.77 -13.39 9.04
CA ALA A 306 10.60 -12.50 9.85
C ALA A 306 10.99 -13.13 11.21
N GLY A 307 10.27 -14.17 11.65
CA GLY A 307 10.48 -14.83 12.95
C GLY A 307 9.70 -14.21 14.11
N TRP A 308 8.75 -13.32 13.84
CA TRP A 308 7.93 -12.64 14.85
C TRP A 308 6.65 -13.40 15.22
N LYS A 309 6.31 -14.40 14.42
CA LYS A 309 5.18 -15.32 14.61
C LYS A 309 5.66 -16.74 14.28
N SER A 310 5.21 -17.76 15.00
CA SER A 310 5.51 -19.15 14.66
C SER A 310 4.59 -19.66 13.57
N GLU A 311 5.02 -20.69 12.82
CA GLU A 311 4.16 -21.34 11.83
C GLU A 311 2.90 -21.94 12.48
N GLU A 312 3.01 -22.48 13.69
CA GLU A 312 1.83 -22.96 14.45
C GLU A 312 0.82 -21.83 14.70
N GLU A 313 1.28 -20.63 15.07
CA GLU A 313 0.40 -19.48 15.27
C GLU A 313 -0.26 -18.98 13.97
N VAL A 314 0.38 -19.17 12.81
CA VAL A 314 -0.23 -18.87 11.50
C VAL A 314 -1.40 -19.82 11.24
N TRP A 315 -1.14 -21.13 11.36
CA TRP A 315 -2.17 -22.15 11.16
C TRP A 315 -3.32 -22.03 12.17
N ARG A 316 -2.99 -21.72 13.43
CA ARG A 316 -3.98 -21.43 14.47
C ARG A 316 -4.92 -20.32 14.05
N GLU A 317 -4.36 -19.19 13.65
CA GLU A 317 -5.15 -18.02 13.27
C GLU A 317 -6.09 -18.33 12.11
N TRP A 318 -5.62 -19.06 11.10
CA TRP A 318 -6.46 -19.45 9.97
C TRP A 318 -7.56 -20.45 10.36
N LEU A 319 -7.26 -21.44 11.20
CA LEU A 319 -8.25 -22.38 11.73
C LEU A 319 -9.35 -21.66 12.52
N ASP A 320 -8.97 -20.70 13.35
CA ASP A 320 -9.90 -19.99 14.22
C ASP A 320 -10.77 -18.99 13.43
N ASN A 321 -10.24 -18.36 12.37
CA ASN A 321 -10.90 -17.22 11.73
C ASN A 321 -11.44 -17.46 10.31
N MET A 322 -10.84 -18.33 9.50
CA MET A 322 -11.36 -18.60 8.14
C MET A 322 -12.82 -19.12 8.13
N PRO A 323 -13.34 -19.86 9.13
CA PRO A 323 -14.75 -20.23 9.16
C PRO A 323 -15.72 -19.03 9.01
N HIS A 324 -15.33 -17.84 9.47
CA HIS A 324 -16.13 -16.61 9.31
C HIS A 324 -16.27 -16.17 7.84
N GLY A 325 -15.36 -16.56 6.96
CA GLY A 325 -15.39 -16.22 5.52
C GLY A 325 -16.17 -17.19 4.63
N VAL A 326 -16.61 -18.34 5.15
CA VAL A 326 -17.23 -19.39 4.32
C VAL A 326 -18.54 -18.89 3.69
N ALA A 327 -19.36 -18.15 4.44
CA ALA A 327 -20.63 -17.61 3.95
C ALA A 327 -20.48 -16.65 2.75
N GLY A 328 -19.30 -16.03 2.59
CA GLY A 328 -19.02 -15.16 1.46
C GLY A 328 -19.00 -15.89 0.11
N PHE A 329 -18.65 -17.18 0.11
CA PHE A 329 -18.70 -17.99 -1.12
C PHE A 329 -20.13 -18.34 -1.53
N SER A 330 -21.02 -18.59 -0.57
CA SER A 330 -22.43 -18.90 -0.85
C SER A 330 -23.23 -17.67 -1.30
N HIS A 331 -22.99 -16.52 -0.68
CA HIS A 331 -23.67 -15.28 -1.05
C HIS A 331 -22.94 -14.48 -2.11
N GLY A 332 -21.81 -14.95 -2.63
CA GLY A 332 -21.00 -14.27 -3.65
C GLY A 332 -20.02 -13.25 -3.07
N LEU A 333 -18.74 -13.40 -3.41
CA LEU A 333 -17.64 -12.60 -2.87
C LEU A 333 -17.80 -11.09 -3.10
N SER A 334 -18.39 -10.69 -4.23
CA SER A 334 -18.72 -9.28 -4.53
C SER A 334 -19.77 -8.67 -3.60
N ARG A 335 -20.49 -9.47 -2.81
CA ARG A 335 -21.52 -9.00 -1.87
C ARG A 335 -21.08 -9.06 -0.42
N THR A 336 -19.86 -9.52 -0.15
CA THR A 336 -19.30 -9.58 1.20
C THR A 336 -19.05 -8.17 1.75
N SER A 337 -19.20 -8.01 3.07
CA SER A 337 -18.97 -6.75 3.78
C SER A 337 -18.47 -7.03 5.20
N GLY A 338 -17.90 -6.02 5.86
CA GLY A 338 -17.38 -6.17 7.22
C GLY A 338 -16.23 -7.20 7.29
N ARG A 339 -16.25 -8.06 8.31
CA ARG A 339 -15.19 -9.07 8.54
C ARG A 339 -15.15 -10.16 7.46
N ASP A 340 -16.28 -10.44 6.80
CA ASP A 340 -16.37 -11.48 5.78
C ASP A 340 -15.49 -11.16 4.57
N VAL A 341 -15.28 -9.88 4.25
CA VAL A 341 -14.40 -9.44 3.15
C VAL A 341 -12.98 -9.98 3.33
N TYR A 342 -12.47 -9.90 4.56
CA TYR A 342 -11.11 -10.31 4.93
C TYR A 342 -10.98 -11.83 4.84
N TRP A 343 -11.84 -12.57 5.55
CA TRP A 343 -11.69 -14.02 5.67
C TRP A 343 -12.17 -14.80 4.45
N SER A 344 -13.18 -14.32 3.72
CA SER A 344 -13.55 -14.93 2.43
C SER A 344 -12.43 -14.75 1.42
N GLY A 345 -11.82 -13.55 1.41
CA GLY A 345 -10.66 -13.26 0.59
C GLY A 345 -9.43 -14.09 0.99
N ALA A 346 -9.15 -14.25 2.28
CA ALA A 346 -8.03 -15.06 2.76
C ALA A 346 -8.18 -16.54 2.39
N ILE A 347 -9.39 -17.10 2.49
CA ILE A 347 -9.70 -18.44 1.98
C ILE A 347 -9.41 -18.52 0.47
N PHE A 348 -9.86 -17.53 -0.31
CA PHE A 348 -9.61 -17.49 -1.74
C PHE A 348 -8.11 -17.48 -2.04
N MET A 349 -7.31 -16.73 -1.28
CA MET A 349 -5.85 -16.68 -1.43
C MET A 349 -5.17 -18.00 -1.06
N LEU A 350 -5.64 -18.69 -0.02
CA LEU A 350 -5.17 -20.04 0.30
C LEU A 350 -5.43 -21.02 -0.86
N LEU A 351 -6.64 -20.99 -1.43
CA LEU A 351 -6.96 -21.83 -2.59
C LEU A 351 -6.12 -21.48 -3.81
N ALA A 352 -5.86 -20.20 -4.06
CA ALA A 352 -5.00 -19.74 -5.15
C ALA A 352 -3.55 -20.19 -4.95
N ASP A 353 -3.00 -20.04 -3.74
CA ASP A 353 -1.64 -20.49 -3.41
C ASP A 353 -1.49 -22.01 -3.61
N LEU A 354 -2.45 -22.79 -3.13
CA LEU A 354 -2.49 -24.24 -3.34
C LEU A 354 -2.60 -24.61 -4.83
N GLY A 355 -3.44 -23.90 -5.59
CA GLY A 355 -3.58 -24.09 -7.03
C GLY A 355 -2.27 -23.84 -7.78
N ILE A 356 -1.63 -22.69 -7.51
CA ILE A 356 -0.34 -22.32 -8.12
C ILE A 356 0.73 -23.37 -7.78
N ARG A 357 0.82 -23.80 -6.51
CA ARG A 357 1.78 -24.83 -6.10
C ARG A 357 1.51 -26.16 -6.76
N ARG A 358 0.25 -26.58 -6.90
CA ARG A 358 -0.12 -27.84 -7.58
C ARG A 358 0.28 -27.81 -9.06
N GLU A 359 -0.10 -26.76 -9.79
CA GLU A 359 0.14 -26.65 -11.23
C GLU A 359 1.61 -26.42 -11.58
N SER A 360 2.37 -25.75 -10.71
CA SER A 360 3.81 -25.53 -10.87
C SER A 360 4.68 -26.62 -10.22
N ASN A 361 4.09 -27.67 -9.67
CA ASN A 361 4.77 -28.71 -8.90
C ASN A 361 5.68 -28.17 -7.77
N GLY A 362 5.20 -27.11 -7.09
CA GLY A 362 5.88 -26.46 -5.97
C GLY A 362 6.93 -25.41 -6.37
N ALA A 363 7.19 -25.21 -7.65
CA ALA A 363 8.18 -24.23 -8.11
C ALA A 363 7.74 -22.77 -7.88
N LYS A 364 6.43 -22.52 -7.77
CA LYS A 364 5.85 -21.19 -7.53
C LYS A 364 4.75 -21.26 -6.47
N GLY A 365 4.53 -20.15 -5.79
CA GLY A 365 3.39 -19.92 -4.89
C GLY A 365 2.75 -18.55 -5.13
N LEU A 366 1.80 -18.17 -4.28
CA LEU A 366 1.11 -16.88 -4.35
C LEU A 366 2.10 -15.70 -4.32
N GLU A 367 3.22 -15.82 -3.60
CA GLU A 367 4.22 -14.76 -3.57
C GLU A 367 4.80 -14.46 -4.96
N ASN A 368 4.91 -15.44 -5.86
CA ASN A 368 5.37 -15.22 -7.23
C ASN A 368 4.35 -14.43 -8.02
N CYS A 369 3.06 -14.74 -7.84
CA CYS A 369 1.96 -14.02 -8.46
C CYS A 369 1.97 -12.54 -8.03
N LEU A 370 1.91 -12.25 -6.73
CA LEU A 370 1.84 -10.88 -6.21
C LEU A 370 3.04 -10.04 -6.67
N ARG A 371 4.25 -10.57 -6.45
CA ARG A 371 5.51 -9.91 -6.84
C ARG A 371 5.59 -9.65 -8.35
N GLY A 372 5.29 -10.65 -9.17
CA GLY A 372 5.43 -10.50 -10.61
C GLY A 372 4.38 -9.58 -11.22
N ILE A 373 3.18 -9.47 -10.62
CA ILE A 373 2.20 -8.45 -11.02
C ILE A 373 2.76 -7.06 -10.74
N LEU A 374 3.28 -6.84 -9.52
CA LEU A 374 3.93 -5.57 -9.15
C LEU A 374 5.06 -5.21 -10.13
N TRP A 375 5.98 -6.14 -10.40
CA TRP A 375 7.13 -5.88 -11.28
C TRP A 375 6.78 -5.69 -12.76
N ASN A 376 5.58 -6.12 -13.18
CA ASN A 376 5.07 -5.89 -14.53
C ASN A 376 4.30 -4.57 -14.65
N GLY A 377 4.35 -3.70 -13.63
CA GLY A 377 3.80 -2.35 -13.64
C GLY A 377 2.35 -2.23 -13.19
N LEU A 378 1.75 -3.31 -12.68
CA LEU A 378 0.44 -3.28 -12.01
C LEU A 378 0.66 -3.05 -10.51
N ASP A 379 1.22 -1.88 -10.18
CA ASP A 379 1.55 -1.47 -8.81
C ASP A 379 0.37 -0.81 -8.06
N GLY A 380 0.62 -0.37 -6.82
CA GLY A 380 -0.38 0.28 -5.98
C GLY A 380 -1.06 1.51 -6.58
N THR A 381 -0.44 2.18 -7.55
CA THR A 381 -0.98 3.37 -8.19
C THR A 381 -1.92 3.07 -9.35
N GLN A 382 -1.95 1.81 -9.80
CA GLN A 382 -2.76 1.36 -10.92
C GLN A 382 -4.14 0.88 -10.50
N TRP A 383 -5.05 0.85 -11.46
CA TRP A 383 -6.42 0.36 -11.26
C TRP A 383 -6.70 -0.76 -12.25
N THR A 384 -7.27 -1.86 -11.78
CA THR A 384 -7.55 -3.03 -12.62
C THR A 384 -8.86 -3.73 -12.22
N THR A 385 -9.24 -4.77 -12.94
CA THR A 385 -10.40 -5.63 -12.61
C THR A 385 -9.93 -6.93 -11.95
N VAL A 386 -10.86 -7.64 -11.28
CA VAL A 386 -10.57 -8.98 -10.73
C VAL A 386 -10.09 -9.94 -11.84
N THR A 387 -10.75 -9.91 -13.00
CA THR A 387 -10.42 -10.76 -14.14
C THR A 387 -9.02 -10.46 -14.70
N ASP A 388 -8.68 -9.18 -14.90
CA ASP A 388 -7.38 -8.79 -15.43
C ASP A 388 -6.24 -9.08 -14.44
N TYR A 389 -6.50 -8.88 -13.14
CA TYR A 389 -5.56 -9.23 -12.08
C TYR A 389 -5.31 -10.75 -12.06
N ALA A 390 -6.36 -11.56 -12.15
CA ALA A 390 -6.26 -13.01 -12.22
C ALA A 390 -5.48 -13.48 -13.45
N ALA A 391 -5.74 -12.89 -14.62
CA ALA A 391 -4.99 -13.19 -15.83
C ALA A 391 -3.51 -12.77 -15.72
N ALA A 392 -3.20 -11.67 -15.05
CA ALA A 392 -1.82 -11.25 -14.81
C ALA A 392 -1.08 -12.23 -13.87
N CYS A 393 -1.76 -12.70 -12.83
CA CYS A 393 -1.26 -13.72 -11.92
C CYS A 393 -0.90 -15.02 -12.67
N ASP A 394 -1.81 -15.49 -13.51
CA ASP A 394 -1.66 -16.70 -14.30
C ASP A 394 -0.51 -16.59 -15.32
N ARG A 395 -0.35 -15.43 -15.98
CA ARG A 395 0.80 -15.17 -16.87
C ARG A 395 2.13 -15.21 -16.13
N VAL A 396 2.21 -14.58 -14.96
CA VAL A 396 3.44 -14.54 -14.13
C VAL A 396 3.80 -15.92 -13.61
N THR A 397 2.80 -16.68 -13.18
CA THR A 397 2.99 -18.01 -12.62
C THR A 397 3.13 -19.09 -13.69
N GLY A 398 2.64 -18.86 -14.91
CA GLY A 398 2.54 -19.89 -15.93
C GLY A 398 1.53 -20.98 -15.54
N THR A 399 0.47 -20.59 -14.83
CA THR A 399 -0.61 -21.48 -14.34
C THR A 399 -1.97 -20.93 -14.77
N HIS A 400 -3.05 -21.64 -14.44
CA HIS A 400 -4.44 -21.21 -14.62
C HIS A 400 -5.18 -21.09 -13.28
N ALA A 401 -4.44 -21.18 -12.17
CA ALA A 401 -5.00 -21.33 -10.83
C ALA A 401 -5.89 -20.15 -10.43
N MET A 402 -5.48 -18.92 -10.75
CA MET A 402 -6.19 -17.72 -10.30
C MET A 402 -7.46 -17.47 -11.13
N SER A 403 -7.38 -17.53 -12.46
CA SER A 403 -8.56 -17.32 -13.32
C SER A 403 -9.61 -18.42 -13.15
N ALA A 404 -9.19 -19.68 -13.05
CA ALA A 404 -10.10 -20.79 -12.81
C ALA A 404 -10.78 -20.68 -11.43
N LEU A 405 -10.08 -20.13 -10.44
CA LEU A 405 -10.68 -19.89 -9.12
C LEU A 405 -11.66 -18.72 -9.14
N VAL A 406 -11.35 -17.63 -9.85
CA VAL A 406 -12.31 -16.54 -10.09
C VAL A 406 -13.58 -17.08 -10.74
N GLU A 407 -13.46 -17.87 -11.81
CA GLU A 407 -14.63 -18.42 -12.50
C GLU A 407 -15.51 -19.27 -11.56
N ARG A 408 -14.90 -20.17 -10.77
CA ARG A 408 -15.65 -21.06 -9.87
C ARG A 408 -16.25 -20.33 -8.67
N ARG A 409 -15.46 -19.48 -8.02
CA ARG A 409 -15.79 -18.94 -6.68
C ARG A 409 -16.35 -17.54 -6.70
N TYR A 410 -15.90 -16.71 -7.64
CA TYR A 410 -16.37 -15.35 -7.78
C TYR A 410 -17.56 -15.27 -8.76
N ASP A 411 -17.46 -15.87 -9.94
CA ASP A 411 -18.52 -15.78 -10.96
C ASP A 411 -19.67 -16.78 -10.71
N LYS A 412 -19.34 -18.03 -10.40
CA LYS A 412 -20.34 -19.10 -10.16
C LYS A 412 -20.75 -19.27 -8.70
N ALA A 413 -20.12 -18.56 -7.77
CA ALA A 413 -20.39 -18.64 -6.32
C ALA A 413 -20.43 -20.08 -5.77
N GLU A 414 -19.52 -20.94 -6.25
CA GLU A 414 -19.44 -22.32 -5.79
C GLU A 414 -19.03 -22.35 -4.30
N ALA A 415 -19.84 -23.04 -3.48
CA ALA A 415 -19.62 -23.14 -2.03
C ALA A 415 -18.33 -23.89 -1.70
N ILE A 416 -17.67 -23.49 -0.61
CA ILE A 416 -16.45 -24.13 -0.13
C ILE A 416 -16.73 -25.06 1.06
N ASP A 417 -16.13 -26.25 1.03
CA ASP A 417 -16.05 -27.14 2.19
C ASP A 417 -14.69 -26.94 2.86
N LEU A 418 -14.68 -26.10 3.90
CA LEU A 418 -13.46 -25.73 4.61
C LEU A 418 -12.92 -26.90 5.46
N ASP A 419 -13.80 -27.76 5.98
CA ASP A 419 -13.41 -28.93 6.77
C ASP A 419 -12.71 -29.98 5.90
N ALA A 420 -13.23 -30.20 4.69
CA ALA A 420 -12.57 -31.05 3.70
C ALA A 420 -11.18 -30.49 3.32
N LEU A 421 -11.05 -29.17 3.14
CA LEU A 421 -9.77 -28.53 2.85
C LEU A 421 -8.77 -28.74 4.00
N TRP A 422 -9.19 -28.56 5.26
CA TRP A 422 -8.32 -28.81 6.42
C TRP A 422 -7.86 -30.25 6.52
N LYS A 423 -8.75 -31.20 6.26
CA LYS A 423 -8.41 -32.62 6.21
C LYS A 423 -7.43 -32.94 5.09
N GLU A 424 -7.61 -32.39 3.89
CA GLU A 424 -6.67 -32.57 2.78
C GLU A 424 -5.28 -32.02 3.10
N LEU A 425 -5.21 -30.87 3.78
CA LEU A 425 -3.96 -30.27 4.22
C LEU A 425 -3.36 -30.99 5.42
N GLY A 426 -4.11 -31.83 6.13
CA GLY A 426 -3.67 -32.46 7.37
C GLY A 426 -3.51 -31.45 8.51
N VAL A 427 -4.37 -30.44 8.57
CA VAL A 427 -4.34 -29.39 9.60
C VAL A 427 -5.54 -29.57 10.51
N SER A 428 -5.33 -29.63 11.82
CA SER A 428 -6.42 -29.82 12.79
C SER A 428 -6.08 -29.23 14.15
N LEU A 429 -7.10 -29.15 15.03
CA LEU A 429 -6.92 -28.84 16.44
C LEU A 429 -7.05 -30.09 17.29
N VAL A 430 -5.98 -30.45 18.01
CA VAL A 430 -5.95 -31.59 18.94
C VAL A 430 -5.51 -31.09 20.31
N GLY A 431 -6.37 -31.24 21.31
CA GLY A 431 -6.08 -30.79 22.68
C GLY A 431 -5.76 -29.29 22.79
N GLY A 432 -6.36 -28.48 21.93
CA GLY A 432 -6.11 -27.04 21.89
C GLY A 432 -4.75 -26.65 21.29
N ARG A 433 -4.03 -27.55 20.60
CA ARG A 433 -2.81 -27.28 19.82
C ARG A 433 -3.02 -27.59 18.34
N VAL A 434 -2.25 -26.96 17.45
CA VAL A 434 -2.32 -27.30 16.03
C VAL A 434 -1.60 -28.62 15.82
N ALA A 435 -2.27 -29.58 15.18
CA ALA A 435 -1.66 -30.82 14.74
C ALA A 435 -1.53 -30.83 13.22
N LEU A 436 -0.31 -31.11 12.75
CA LEU A 436 0.05 -31.18 11.34
C LEU A 436 0.33 -32.64 10.96
N ASP A 437 -0.55 -33.24 10.18
CA ASP A 437 -0.38 -34.59 9.62
C ASP A 437 0.39 -34.53 8.30
N ASP A 438 1.61 -35.06 8.31
CA ASP A 438 2.50 -35.10 7.15
C ASP A 438 2.14 -36.19 6.12
N SER A 439 1.23 -37.10 6.48
CA SER A 439 0.71 -38.14 5.58
C SER A 439 -0.50 -37.68 4.76
N ALA A 440 -1.06 -36.51 5.07
CA ALA A 440 -2.23 -35.98 4.38
C ALA A 440 -1.97 -35.69 2.89
N PRO A 441 -2.97 -35.83 2.00
CA PRO A 441 -2.77 -35.76 0.54
C PRO A 441 -2.10 -34.47 0.05
N SER A 442 -2.40 -33.33 0.69
CA SER A 442 -1.85 -32.02 0.34
C SER A 442 -0.75 -31.54 1.30
N ALA A 443 -0.23 -32.40 2.20
CA ALA A 443 0.82 -32.03 3.15
C ALA A 443 2.08 -31.48 2.46
N ARG A 444 2.45 -32.03 1.29
CA ARG A 444 3.58 -31.52 0.50
C ARG A 444 3.42 -30.07 0.06
N TRP A 445 2.19 -29.61 -0.17
CA TRP A 445 1.91 -28.23 -0.55
C TRP A 445 1.79 -27.34 0.69
N ARG A 446 1.13 -27.83 1.75
CA ARG A 446 1.05 -27.16 3.05
C ARG A 446 2.43 -26.69 3.53
N LYS A 447 3.42 -27.60 3.50
CA LYS A 447 4.81 -27.35 3.92
C LYS A 447 5.52 -26.23 3.17
N LEU A 448 5.01 -25.80 2.02
CA LEU A 448 5.62 -24.74 1.22
C LEU A 448 4.97 -23.36 1.43
N ILE A 449 3.80 -23.29 2.07
CA ILE A 449 3.03 -22.03 2.19
C ILE A 449 3.77 -21.01 3.06
N VAL A 450 4.01 -21.35 4.33
CA VAL A 450 4.60 -20.42 5.30
C VAL A 450 6.08 -20.13 4.97
N PRO A 451 6.95 -21.13 4.70
CA PRO A 451 8.34 -20.86 4.33
C PRO A 451 8.46 -20.17 2.97
N GLY A 452 7.60 -20.54 2.02
CA GLY A 452 7.66 -20.05 0.64
C GLY A 452 8.65 -20.77 -0.26
N VAL A 453 8.85 -20.20 -1.45
CA VAL A 453 9.81 -20.70 -2.45
C VAL A 453 11.25 -20.22 -2.23
N LEU A 454 11.45 -19.21 -1.38
CA LEU A 454 12.76 -18.71 -0.99
C LEU A 454 12.94 -18.90 0.52
N PRO A 455 14.17 -19.19 1.01
CA PRO A 455 14.42 -19.31 2.43
C PRO A 455 13.98 -18.05 3.20
N PRO A 456 13.22 -18.19 4.30
CA PRO A 456 12.88 -17.07 5.17
C PRO A 456 14.11 -16.36 5.70
N ARG A 457 14.01 -15.05 5.87
CA ARG A 457 15.07 -14.21 6.45
C ARG A 457 14.56 -13.61 7.74
N ARG A 458 15.12 -14.09 8.85
CA ARG A 458 14.79 -13.60 10.19
C ARG A 458 15.25 -12.17 10.37
N ILE A 459 14.43 -11.39 11.07
CA ILE A 459 14.72 -10.03 11.49
C ILE A 459 14.61 -10.03 13.01
N LYS A 460 15.73 -9.76 13.69
CA LYS A 460 15.76 -9.80 15.16
C LYS A 460 14.73 -8.84 15.74
N LEU A 461 14.05 -9.25 16.79
CA LEU A 461 13.23 -8.36 17.60
C LEU A 461 14.13 -7.49 18.50
N PRO A 462 13.68 -6.31 18.94
CA PRO A 462 14.52 -5.38 19.73
C PRO A 462 15.01 -5.95 21.07
N TRP A 463 14.38 -7.02 21.56
CA TRP A 463 14.73 -7.70 22.81
C TRP A 463 15.49 -9.02 22.60
N GLU A 464 15.82 -9.37 21.36
CA GLU A 464 16.63 -10.55 21.04
C GLU A 464 18.11 -10.16 20.93
N SER A 465 18.98 -10.93 21.59
CA SER A 465 20.44 -10.75 21.58
C SER A 465 21.08 -11.10 20.25
#